data_AF-A0A2C6AGR9-F1
#
_entry.id   AF-A0A2C6AGR9-F1
#
_cell.length_a   1.000
_cell.length_b   1.000
_cell.length_c   1.000
_cell.angle_alpha   90.00
_cell.angle_beta   90.00
_cell.angle_gamma   90.00
#
_symmetry.space_group_name_H-M   'P 1'
#
loop_
_entity.id
_entity.type
_entity.pdbx_description
1 polymer ?
#
loop_
_entity_poly.entity_id
_entity_poly.type
_entity_poly.pdbx_seq_one_letter_code
_entity_poly.pdbx_strand_id
1 'polypeptide(L)'
;MSSRLAGLEADNETLQRKLAADIERDVAESKPKRLRVSEDLRLGDIGVDGKKFKNGADTLKGIIRGAEPGVRTFTEADLKETDDKDLKELRLRMSSLELYKHWYPNDIKICPQRVYALGFHPTPEKPIVFAGDKEGAMGVFDGSQTAPEVDDDDTDHPAPVISAFKTHARTITSFVFSPVDANAVYTSSYDSSIRKMDLDKGVSVQVWAPADDSDELPLSAMDMAQTDPNVLYFSTLDGGLGRCDVRAPGSEEVWALSEQKIGGFCLHPLHPHLVATASLDRTIKIWDLRKIEGKGDMRHPALLGEHESRLSVSHASWSPGGHVATSSYDDTVKIYDFSDAGSWKPGQDISPQAMEPANIIRHNNQTGRWVTILKPQWQRQPKDGIQKFTIANMNRFVDVFASDGSQLAQLDGDGITAVPAVAHFHPSMDWVAGGNGSGKLCLWI
;
A
#
# COMPACT_ATOMS: atom_id res chain seq x y z
N MET A 1 -46.49 15.99 15.34
CA MET A 1 -47.27 14.78 14.98
C MET A 1 -46.40 13.91 14.09
N SER A 2 -46.23 12.67 14.50
CA SER A 2 -45.23 11.72 14.01
C SER A 2 -45.62 11.16 12.65
N SER A 3 -44.72 11.21 11.68
CA SER A 3 -44.82 10.55 10.36
C SER A 3 -44.63 9.02 10.42
N ARG A 4 -44.66 8.40 11.61
CA ARG A 4 -44.49 6.95 11.82
C ARG A 4 -45.78 6.12 11.65
N LEU A 5 -46.80 6.62 10.95
CA LEU A 5 -48.03 5.86 10.68
C LEU A 5 -48.39 5.72 9.19
N ALA A 6 -47.47 6.05 8.27
CA ALA A 6 -47.60 5.69 6.86
C ALA A 6 -46.40 4.82 6.46
N GLY A 7 -46.61 3.50 6.36
CA GLY A 7 -45.57 2.53 6.03
C GLY A 7 -45.00 2.69 4.62
N LEU A 8 -44.07 3.64 4.47
CA LEU A 8 -43.24 3.80 3.27
C LEU A 8 -41.83 3.28 3.62
N GLU A 9 -41.40 2.23 2.92
CA GLU A 9 -40.02 1.79 2.91
C GLU A 9 -39.13 2.93 2.43
N ALA A 10 -37.98 3.13 3.10
CA ALA A 10 -37.01 4.15 2.69
C ALA A 10 -36.46 3.76 1.32
N ASP A 11 -36.87 4.51 0.30
CA ASP A 11 -36.70 4.19 -1.11
C ASP A 11 -35.20 4.20 -1.51
N ASN A 12 -34.63 3.00 -1.65
CA ASN A 12 -33.21 2.74 -1.96
C ASN A 12 -32.79 3.45 -3.26
N GLU A 13 -33.69 3.58 -4.23
CA GLU A 13 -33.45 4.31 -5.48
C GLU A 13 -33.19 5.81 -5.26
N THR A 14 -33.87 6.43 -4.29
CA THR A 14 -33.72 7.86 -4.02
C THR A 14 -32.36 8.18 -3.40
N LEU A 15 -31.82 7.25 -2.59
CA LEU A 15 -30.46 7.32 -2.05
C LEU A 15 -29.41 7.07 -3.14
N GLN A 16 -29.61 6.09 -4.02
CA GLN A 16 -28.72 5.82 -5.15
C GLN A 16 -28.65 7.00 -6.13
N ARG A 17 -29.79 7.64 -6.44
CA ARG A 17 -29.83 8.83 -7.30
C ARG A 17 -29.14 10.04 -6.68
N LYS A 18 -29.27 10.25 -5.36
CA LYS A 18 -28.53 11.31 -4.66
C LYS A 18 -27.03 11.03 -4.66
N LEU A 19 -26.61 9.78 -4.43
CA LEU A 19 -25.20 9.40 -4.48
C LEU A 19 -24.61 9.58 -5.88
N ALA A 20 -25.36 9.21 -6.93
CA ALA A 20 -24.94 9.38 -8.32
C ALA A 20 -24.82 10.86 -8.70
N ALA A 21 -25.78 11.70 -8.28
CA ALA A 21 -25.74 13.14 -8.52
C ALA A 21 -24.58 13.83 -7.79
N ASP A 22 -24.28 13.41 -6.56
CA ASP A 22 -23.11 13.92 -5.82
C ASP A 22 -21.79 13.45 -6.47
N ILE A 23 -21.73 12.22 -7.00
CA ILE A 23 -20.59 11.72 -7.78
C ILE A 23 -20.40 12.54 -9.07
N GLU A 24 -21.47 12.80 -9.83
CA GLU A 24 -21.39 13.59 -11.07
C GLU A 24 -20.95 15.04 -10.80
N ARG A 25 -21.46 15.66 -9.73
CA ARG A 25 -21.05 17.01 -9.33
C ARG A 25 -19.58 17.06 -8.91
N ASP A 26 -19.13 16.11 -8.08
CA ASP A 26 -17.74 16.01 -7.65
C ASP A 26 -16.80 15.70 -8.83
N VAL A 27 -17.25 14.92 -9.81
CA VAL A 27 -16.50 14.65 -11.05
C VAL A 27 -16.44 15.89 -11.94
N ALA A 28 -17.52 16.66 -12.08
CA ALA A 28 -17.55 17.87 -12.89
C ALA A 28 -16.69 19.01 -12.32
N GLU A 29 -16.71 19.21 -11.00
CA GLU A 29 -15.93 20.27 -10.33
C GLU A 29 -14.43 19.96 -10.28
N SER A 30 -14.03 18.70 -10.43
CA SER A 30 -12.64 18.26 -10.34
C SER A 30 -11.95 18.02 -11.69
N LYS A 31 -12.69 17.90 -12.80
CA LYS A 31 -12.16 17.75 -14.17
C LYS A 31 -11.03 18.74 -14.53
N PRO A 32 -11.13 20.06 -14.27
CA PRO A 32 -10.04 20.98 -14.61
C PRO A 32 -8.82 20.90 -13.67
N LYS A 33 -8.96 20.30 -12.48
CA LYS A 33 -7.87 20.12 -11.50
C LYS A 33 -7.20 18.73 -11.57
N ARG A 34 -7.72 17.84 -12.41
CA ARG A 34 -7.32 16.42 -12.52
C ARG A 34 -6.55 16.08 -13.80
N LEU A 35 -6.31 17.05 -14.68
CA LEU A 35 -5.51 16.85 -15.89
C LEU A 35 -4.06 16.54 -15.50
N ARG A 36 -3.48 15.54 -16.18
CA ARG A 36 -2.06 15.16 -16.04
C ARG A 36 -1.18 16.37 -16.36
N VAL A 37 -0.15 16.61 -15.55
CA VAL A 37 0.84 17.67 -15.79
C VAL A 37 2.10 17.03 -16.37
N SER A 38 2.33 17.26 -17.66
CA SER A 38 3.42 16.65 -18.44
C SER A 38 4.79 17.30 -18.24
N GLU A 39 4.86 18.52 -17.67
CA GLU A 39 6.11 19.25 -17.46
C GLU A 39 6.82 18.91 -16.13
N ASP A 40 8.10 19.30 -16.03
CA ASP A 40 8.90 19.20 -14.81
C ASP A 40 8.33 20.13 -13.73
N LEU A 41 8.12 19.61 -12.52
CA LEU A 41 7.61 20.39 -11.39
C LEU A 41 8.79 20.85 -10.53
N ARG A 42 8.97 22.17 -10.40
CA ARG A 42 10.01 22.80 -9.56
C ARG A 42 9.46 23.26 -8.21
N LEU A 43 10.27 23.13 -7.16
CA LEU A 43 9.99 23.66 -5.82
C LEU A 43 9.88 25.20 -5.86
N GLY A 44 8.65 25.69 -5.77
CA GLY A 44 8.33 27.13 -5.75
C GLY A 44 6.86 27.41 -6.06
N ASP A 45 6.23 26.58 -6.90
CA ASP A 45 4.89 26.86 -7.45
C ASP A 45 3.76 26.02 -6.83
N ILE A 46 3.98 25.44 -5.64
CA ILE A 46 3.07 24.46 -5.03
C ILE A 46 2.62 24.94 -3.65
N GLY A 47 1.51 25.69 -3.62
CA GLY A 47 0.76 25.96 -2.39
C GLY A 47 -0.18 24.80 -2.09
N VAL A 48 0.11 24.01 -1.05
CA VAL A 48 -0.86 23.04 -0.51
C VAL A 48 -1.77 23.80 0.46
N ASP A 49 -2.92 24.25 -0.02
CA ASP A 49 -3.92 24.92 0.82
C ASP A 49 -4.54 23.94 1.84
N GLY A 50 -4.12 24.07 3.10
CA GLY A 50 -4.65 23.34 4.24
C GLY A 50 -5.95 23.97 4.75
N LYS A 51 -7.11 23.44 4.35
CA LYS A 51 -8.38 23.71 5.06
C LYS A 51 -8.58 22.71 6.18
N LYS A 52 -8.54 23.19 7.43
CA LYS A 52 -9.04 22.49 8.63
C LYS A 52 -10.56 22.30 8.47
N PHE A 53 -11.03 21.06 8.38
CA PHE A 53 -12.47 20.75 8.45
C PHE A 53 -12.83 20.13 9.80
N LYS A 54 -13.92 20.63 10.39
CA LYS A 54 -14.53 20.11 11.61
C LYS A 54 -15.27 18.80 11.31
N ASN A 55 -15.06 17.81 12.16
CA ASN A 55 -15.75 16.52 12.13
C ASN A 55 -17.23 16.68 12.45
N GLY A 56 -18.11 16.19 11.57
CA GLY A 56 -19.51 15.89 11.87
C GLY A 56 -19.69 14.38 11.87
N ALA A 57 -19.64 13.76 13.04
CA ALA A 57 -20.03 12.37 13.23
C ALA A 57 -21.53 12.32 13.54
N ASP A 58 -22.29 11.54 12.76
CA ASP A 58 -23.41 10.70 13.21
C ASP A 58 -24.32 10.37 12.04
N THR A 59 -24.12 9.21 11.38
CA THR A 59 -25.24 8.38 10.90
C THR A 59 -24.77 7.00 10.42
N LEU A 60 -25.53 5.97 10.81
CA LEU A 60 -25.46 4.53 10.44
C LEU A 60 -24.40 3.65 11.13
N LYS A 61 -24.61 3.41 12.43
CA LYS A 61 -24.35 2.10 13.03
C LYS A 61 -25.57 1.21 12.76
N GLY A 62 -25.39 0.13 12.02
CA GLY A 62 -26.37 -0.94 11.95
C GLY A 62 -26.27 -1.75 10.67
N ILE A 63 -25.93 -3.03 10.84
CA ILE A 63 -25.91 -4.14 9.87
C ILE A 63 -24.53 -4.33 9.20
N ILE A 64 -24.03 -5.58 9.23
CA ILE A 64 -22.67 -6.09 8.94
C ILE A 64 -21.85 -6.22 10.24
N ARG A 65 -21.27 -7.41 10.51
CA ARG A 65 -20.24 -7.61 11.56
C ARG A 65 -19.09 -6.66 11.24
N GLY A 66 -19.15 -5.46 11.79
CA GLY A 66 -18.23 -4.36 11.51
C GLY A 66 -16.92 -4.51 12.27
N ALA A 67 -15.96 -3.63 11.95
CA ALA A 67 -14.74 -3.45 12.73
C ALA A 67 -15.07 -3.31 14.23
N GLU A 68 -14.26 -3.93 15.09
CA GLU A 68 -14.33 -3.80 16.55
C GLU A 68 -13.07 -3.07 17.03
N PRO A 69 -13.04 -1.73 16.98
CA PRO A 69 -11.87 -0.96 17.36
C PRO A 69 -11.36 -1.34 18.75
N GLY A 70 -10.07 -1.67 18.85
CA GLY A 70 -9.41 -2.03 20.10
C GLY A 70 -9.53 -3.50 20.52
N VAL A 71 -10.29 -4.34 19.81
CA VAL A 71 -10.34 -5.78 20.09
C VAL A 71 -9.09 -6.45 19.52
N ARG A 72 -8.20 -6.88 20.43
CA ARG A 72 -6.95 -7.56 20.10
C ARG A 72 -7.18 -9.00 19.65
N THR A 73 -6.38 -9.43 18.68
CA THR A 73 -6.27 -10.84 18.27
C THR A 73 -4.97 -11.48 18.77
N PHE A 74 -4.08 -10.67 19.35
CA PHE A 74 -2.80 -11.09 19.90
C PHE A 74 -2.52 -10.34 21.20
N THR A 75 -2.12 -11.08 22.22
CA THR A 75 -2.07 -10.64 23.61
C THR A 75 -0.83 -11.17 24.34
N GLU A 76 -0.64 -10.73 25.59
CA GLU A 76 0.40 -11.31 26.45
C GLU A 76 0.19 -12.80 26.75
N ALA A 77 -1.04 -13.33 26.63
CA ALA A 77 -1.28 -14.76 26.82
C ALA A 77 -0.57 -15.55 25.71
N ASP A 78 -0.68 -15.10 24.46
CA ASP A 78 -0.01 -15.71 23.32
C ASP A 78 1.52 -15.75 23.52
N LEU A 79 2.10 -14.68 24.08
CA LEU A 79 3.53 -14.63 24.45
C LEU A 79 3.88 -15.65 25.54
N LYS A 80 3.04 -15.77 26.58
CA LYS A 80 3.26 -16.68 27.71
C LYS A 80 3.15 -18.14 27.27
N GLU A 81 2.19 -18.44 26.41
CA GLU A 81 1.89 -19.77 25.85
C GLU A 81 2.84 -20.18 24.71
N THR A 82 3.74 -19.30 24.27
CA THR A 82 4.78 -19.65 23.30
C THR A 82 5.88 -20.49 23.97
N ASP A 83 5.97 -21.76 23.58
CA ASP A 83 7.01 -22.69 24.05
C ASP A 83 8.31 -22.60 23.24
N ASP A 84 8.20 -22.37 21.93
CA ASP A 84 9.36 -22.19 21.05
C ASP A 84 10.13 -20.92 21.44
N LYS A 85 11.41 -21.08 21.78
CA LYS A 85 12.23 -19.99 22.32
C LYS A 85 12.51 -18.90 21.29
N ASP A 86 12.76 -19.29 20.04
CA ASP A 86 13.14 -18.37 18.97
C ASP A 86 11.90 -17.55 18.55
N LEU A 87 10.75 -18.21 18.43
CA LEU A 87 9.47 -17.53 18.18
C LEU A 87 9.09 -16.60 19.33
N LYS A 88 9.33 -17.00 20.59
CA LYS A 88 9.04 -16.18 21.76
C LYS A 88 9.92 -14.93 21.80
N GLU A 89 11.21 -15.07 21.53
CA GLU A 89 12.15 -13.94 21.43
C GLU A 89 11.71 -12.97 20.33
N LEU A 90 11.36 -13.48 19.16
CA LEU A 90 10.87 -12.68 18.05
C LEU A 90 9.57 -11.94 18.39
N ARG A 91 8.60 -12.63 19.02
CA ARG A 91 7.35 -12.01 19.46
C ARG A 91 7.59 -10.91 20.50
N LEU A 92 8.48 -11.12 21.46
CA LEU A 92 8.86 -10.11 22.44
C LEU A 92 9.50 -8.89 21.76
N ARG A 93 10.44 -9.10 20.82
CA ARG A 93 11.12 -8.03 20.09
C ARG A 93 10.17 -7.21 19.23
N MET A 94 9.25 -7.86 18.51
CA MET A 94 8.26 -7.15 17.68
C MET A 94 7.19 -6.45 18.52
N SER A 95 6.80 -7.03 19.66
CA SER A 95 5.81 -6.45 20.57
C SER A 95 6.37 -5.30 21.42
N SER A 96 7.70 -5.18 21.52
CA SER A 96 8.36 -4.10 22.25
C SER A 96 8.53 -2.81 21.43
N LEU A 97 8.10 -2.79 20.16
CA LEU A 97 8.16 -1.58 19.34
C LEU A 97 7.19 -0.53 19.90
N GLU A 98 7.71 0.65 20.21
CA GLU A 98 6.94 1.73 20.80
C GLU A 98 6.63 2.79 19.76
N LEU A 99 5.50 3.50 19.94
CA LEU A 99 5.23 4.69 19.15
C LEU A 99 6.34 5.71 19.34
N TYR A 100 6.69 6.36 18.23
CA TYR A 100 7.62 7.47 18.19
C TYR A 100 7.25 8.56 19.20
N LYS A 101 8.21 8.96 20.04
CA LYS A 101 7.95 9.63 21.32
C LYS A 101 7.84 11.15 21.24
N HIS A 102 8.38 11.76 20.19
CA HIS A 102 8.47 13.22 20.12
C HIS A 102 7.14 13.88 19.76
N TRP A 103 6.26 13.18 19.02
CA TRP A 103 4.92 13.68 18.70
C TRP A 103 3.93 12.53 18.69
N TYR A 104 2.72 12.78 19.16
CA TYR A 104 1.64 11.81 19.03
C TYR A 104 1.29 11.59 17.56
N PRO A 105 0.79 10.39 17.18
CA PRO A 105 0.33 10.13 15.81
C PRO A 105 -0.67 11.16 15.29
N ASN A 106 -1.42 11.81 16.19
CA ASN A 106 -2.38 12.85 15.83
C ASN A 106 -1.77 14.16 15.33
N ASP A 107 -0.51 14.42 15.66
CA ASP A 107 0.19 15.67 15.33
C ASP A 107 1.09 15.49 14.10
N ILE A 108 1.41 14.25 13.73
CA ILE A 108 2.19 13.92 12.53
C ILE A 108 1.28 13.84 11.30
N LYS A 109 0.80 15.01 10.85
CA LYS A 109 -0.01 15.18 9.63
C LYS A 109 0.88 15.16 8.38
N ILE A 110 1.28 13.97 7.94
CA ILE A 110 2.21 13.80 6.81
C ILE A 110 1.58 14.16 5.45
N CYS A 111 0.28 13.93 5.26
CA CYS A 111 -0.42 14.27 4.02
C CYS A 111 -1.70 15.07 4.27
N PRO A 112 -2.11 15.97 3.36
CA PRO A 112 -3.35 16.71 3.51
C PRO A 112 -4.58 15.79 3.42
N GLN A 113 -4.54 14.74 2.59
CA GLN A 113 -5.64 13.79 2.39
C GLN A 113 -5.28 12.37 2.85
N ARG A 114 -6.23 11.44 2.69
CA ARG A 114 -6.07 10.01 2.98
C ARG A 114 -4.78 9.45 2.39
N VAL A 115 -3.94 8.85 3.24
CA VAL A 115 -2.75 8.11 2.81
C VAL A 115 -3.17 6.91 1.97
N TYR A 116 -2.60 6.77 0.79
CA TYR A 116 -2.86 5.67 -0.14
C TYR A 116 -1.63 4.78 -0.38
N ALA A 117 -0.44 5.35 -0.25
CA ALA A 117 0.83 4.65 -0.32
C ALA A 117 1.77 5.16 0.76
N LEU A 118 2.61 4.26 1.28
CA LEU A 118 3.74 4.58 2.15
C LEU A 118 5.02 4.00 1.55
N GLY A 119 6.15 4.57 1.93
CA GLY A 119 7.47 4.03 1.66
C GLY A 119 8.47 4.49 2.70
N PHE A 120 9.49 3.68 2.97
CA PHE A 120 10.63 4.07 3.79
C PHE A 120 11.83 4.35 2.90
N HIS A 121 12.53 5.44 3.17
CA HIS A 121 13.89 5.58 2.65
C HIS A 121 14.73 4.39 3.16
N PRO A 122 15.58 3.75 2.33
CA PRO A 122 16.29 2.52 2.73
C PRO A 122 17.40 2.70 3.79
N THR A 123 17.66 3.93 4.25
CA THR A 123 18.77 4.21 5.18
C THR A 123 18.47 3.65 6.57
N PRO A 124 19.37 2.85 7.16
CA PRO A 124 19.20 2.35 8.53
C PRO A 124 19.58 3.39 9.59
N GLU A 125 20.11 4.55 9.20
CA GLU A 125 20.64 5.56 10.14
C GLU A 125 19.53 6.34 10.86
N LYS A 126 18.43 6.60 10.15
CA LYS A 126 17.27 7.31 10.68
C LYS A 126 15.99 6.95 9.94
N PRO A 127 14.83 6.93 10.61
CA PRO A 127 13.56 6.64 9.96
C PRO A 127 13.12 7.83 9.12
N ILE A 128 13.11 7.67 7.79
CA ILE A 128 12.52 8.66 6.87
C ILE A 128 11.34 8.02 6.17
N VAL A 129 10.14 8.53 6.43
CA VAL A 129 8.89 7.99 5.92
C VAL A 129 8.32 8.90 4.84
N PHE A 130 7.95 8.29 3.72
CA PHE A 130 7.23 8.91 2.62
C PHE A 130 5.78 8.45 2.66
N ALA A 131 4.86 9.38 2.44
CA ALA A 131 3.44 9.10 2.28
C ALA A 131 2.91 9.77 1.02
N GLY A 132 2.07 9.06 0.29
CA GLY A 132 1.39 9.56 -0.90
C GLY A 132 -0.10 9.47 -0.70
N ASP A 133 -0.83 10.54 -1.04
CA ASP A 133 -2.26 10.62 -0.79
C ASP A 133 -3.14 10.45 -2.03
N LYS A 134 -4.46 10.37 -1.79
CA LYS A 134 -5.48 10.18 -2.83
C LYS A 134 -5.59 11.31 -3.86
N GLU A 135 -5.00 12.47 -3.61
CA GLU A 135 -5.04 13.60 -4.55
C GLU A 135 -3.71 13.77 -5.28
N GLY A 136 -2.64 13.09 -4.88
CA GLY A 136 -1.33 13.20 -5.52
C GLY A 136 -0.31 14.03 -4.76
N ALA A 137 -0.58 14.36 -3.50
CA ALA A 137 0.39 14.98 -2.62
C ALA A 137 1.27 13.92 -1.95
N MET A 138 2.57 14.18 -1.93
CA MET A 138 3.61 13.41 -1.26
C MET A 138 4.08 14.19 -0.03
N GLY A 139 4.11 13.55 1.13
CA GLY A 139 4.71 14.06 2.36
C GLY A 139 5.91 13.23 2.77
N VAL A 140 6.92 13.88 3.34
CA VAL A 140 8.14 13.26 3.86
C VAL A 140 8.33 13.69 5.30
N PHE A 141 8.46 12.70 6.17
CA PHE A 141 8.72 12.89 7.59
C PHE A 141 10.07 12.28 7.97
N ASP A 142 10.95 13.12 8.52
CA ASP A 142 12.21 12.69 9.11
C ASP A 142 12.00 12.44 10.61
N GLY A 143 12.03 11.18 11.05
CA GLY A 143 11.85 10.81 12.45
C GLY A 143 13.09 11.00 13.31
N SER A 144 14.20 11.53 12.78
CA SER A 144 15.32 12.01 13.61
C SER A 144 15.07 13.40 14.21
N GLN A 145 13.98 14.07 13.82
CA GLN A 145 13.57 15.33 14.43
C GLN A 145 13.31 15.14 15.93
N THR A 146 13.53 16.20 16.71
CA THR A 146 13.20 16.24 18.13
C THR A 146 12.20 17.34 18.39
N ALA A 147 11.23 17.09 19.27
CA ALA A 147 10.32 18.14 19.71
C ALA A 147 11.12 19.25 20.41
N PRO A 148 10.90 20.54 20.07
CA PRO A 148 11.46 21.66 20.80
C PRO A 148 11.09 21.60 22.28
N GLU A 149 12.03 21.95 23.16
CA GLU A 149 11.73 22.19 24.56
C GLU A 149 10.79 23.40 24.64
N VAL A 150 9.60 23.19 25.21
CA VAL A 150 8.63 24.24 25.54
C VAL A 150 8.49 24.24 27.06
N ASP A 151 8.40 25.43 27.65
CA ASP A 151 8.15 25.58 29.09
C ASP A 151 6.83 24.88 29.46
N ASP A 152 6.76 24.29 30.66
CA ASP A 152 5.62 23.48 31.14
C ASP A 152 4.27 24.23 31.12
N ASP A 153 4.28 25.56 30.96
CA ASP A 153 3.10 26.43 30.89
C ASP A 153 2.59 26.68 29.45
N ASP A 154 3.34 26.29 28.40
CA ASP A 154 2.95 26.48 26.99
C ASP A 154 2.18 25.27 26.44
N THR A 155 0.90 25.46 26.11
CA THR A 155 0.04 24.40 25.57
C THR A 155 0.22 24.13 24.07
N ASP A 156 0.97 24.98 23.37
CA ASP A 156 1.21 24.86 21.92
C ASP A 156 2.57 24.22 21.63
N HIS A 157 2.63 22.89 21.70
CA HIS A 157 3.78 22.16 21.16
C HIS A 157 3.88 22.39 19.65
N PRO A 158 5.03 22.82 19.12
CA PRO A 158 5.18 23.05 17.70
C PRO A 158 5.03 21.73 16.92
N ALA A 159 4.31 21.81 15.79
CA ALA A 159 4.10 20.66 14.92
C ALA A 159 5.41 20.16 14.30
N PRO A 160 5.53 18.86 13.98
CA PRO A 160 6.70 18.33 13.30
C PRO A 160 6.85 18.94 11.90
N VAL A 161 8.08 19.07 11.41
CA VAL A 161 8.34 19.55 10.05
C VAL A 161 8.05 18.42 9.07
N ILE A 162 7.22 18.71 8.07
CA ILE A 162 6.87 17.81 6.98
C ILE A 162 7.27 18.48 5.66
N SER A 163 8.11 17.79 4.88
CA SER A 163 8.38 18.24 3.50
C SER A 163 7.27 17.73 2.60
N ALA A 164 6.54 18.62 1.94
CA ALA A 164 5.37 18.28 1.12
C ALA A 164 5.56 18.70 -0.33
N PHE A 165 5.15 17.82 -1.24
CA PHE A 165 5.28 17.98 -2.68
C PHE A 165 3.99 17.57 -3.37
N LYS A 166 3.60 18.25 -4.44
CA LYS A 166 2.51 17.80 -5.31
C LYS A 166 3.14 17.16 -6.55
N THR A 167 3.37 15.86 -6.51
CA THR A 167 4.04 15.16 -7.61
C THR A 167 3.05 14.65 -8.65
N HIS A 168 1.80 14.42 -8.28
CA HIS A 168 0.79 13.83 -9.13
C HIS A 168 -0.55 14.59 -9.09
N ALA A 169 -1.37 14.42 -10.12
CA ALA A 169 -2.70 15.02 -10.22
C ALA A 169 -3.80 14.15 -9.60
N ARG A 170 -3.49 12.87 -9.33
CA ARG A 170 -4.39 11.87 -8.74
C ARG A 170 -3.62 11.02 -7.74
N THR A 171 -4.31 10.04 -7.15
CA THR A 171 -3.79 9.12 -6.13
C THR A 171 -2.39 8.58 -6.45
N ILE A 172 -1.44 8.79 -5.54
CA ILE A 172 -0.15 8.07 -5.55
C ILE A 172 -0.39 6.63 -5.11
N THR A 173 -0.02 5.67 -5.94
CA THR A 173 -0.32 4.25 -5.72
C THR A 173 0.82 3.43 -5.16
N SER A 174 2.08 3.85 -5.38
CA SER A 174 3.26 3.14 -4.90
C SER A 174 4.47 4.05 -4.83
N PHE A 175 5.41 3.70 -3.96
CA PHE A 175 6.76 4.24 -3.90
C PHE A 175 7.76 3.14 -4.21
N VAL A 176 8.78 3.46 -5.00
CA VAL A 176 9.93 2.57 -5.23
C VAL A 176 11.20 3.40 -5.09
N PHE A 177 12.04 3.06 -4.12
CA PHE A 177 13.32 3.73 -3.89
C PHE A 177 14.38 3.06 -4.78
N SER A 178 15.22 3.87 -5.43
CA SER A 178 16.27 3.31 -6.28
C SER A 178 17.30 2.56 -5.40
N PRO A 179 17.67 1.33 -5.76
CA PRO A 179 18.68 0.58 -5.01
C PRO A 179 20.11 1.07 -5.30
N VAL A 180 20.30 1.94 -6.29
CA VAL A 180 21.62 2.45 -6.73
C VAL A 180 21.76 3.97 -6.55
N ASP A 181 20.68 4.66 -6.21
CA ASP A 181 20.64 6.12 -6.07
C ASP A 181 19.75 6.47 -4.87
N ALA A 182 20.37 6.70 -3.69
CA ALA A 182 19.63 7.01 -2.47
C ALA A 182 18.80 8.30 -2.57
N ASN A 183 19.15 9.19 -3.50
CA ASN A 183 18.42 10.43 -3.72
C ASN A 183 17.24 10.28 -4.68
N ALA A 184 16.98 9.07 -5.19
CA ALA A 184 15.93 8.81 -6.15
C ALA A 184 14.78 7.99 -5.56
N VAL A 185 13.57 8.54 -5.66
CA VAL A 185 12.32 7.80 -5.43
C VAL A 185 11.40 7.92 -6.64
N TYR A 186 10.85 6.78 -7.06
CA TYR A 186 9.85 6.70 -8.10
C TYR A 186 8.46 6.61 -7.49
N THR A 187 7.49 7.30 -8.09
CA THR A 187 6.07 7.25 -7.71
C THR A 187 5.21 6.93 -8.93
N SER A 188 4.21 6.05 -8.74
CA SER A 188 3.18 5.76 -9.74
C SER A 188 1.82 6.31 -9.30
N SER A 189 0.91 6.56 -10.23
CA SER A 189 -0.35 7.23 -9.94
C SER A 189 -1.53 6.83 -10.84
N TYR A 190 -2.74 7.07 -10.33
CA TYR A 190 -3.98 7.01 -11.11
C TYR A 190 -4.10 8.07 -12.21
N ASP A 191 -3.16 9.01 -12.30
CA ASP A 191 -3.02 9.94 -13.43
C ASP A 191 -2.24 9.36 -14.62
N SER A 192 -1.97 8.05 -14.59
CA SER A 192 -1.32 7.31 -15.67
C SER A 192 0.16 7.64 -15.87
N SER A 193 0.79 8.28 -14.89
CA SER A 193 2.22 8.61 -14.95
C SER A 193 3.05 7.91 -13.88
N ILE A 194 4.31 7.69 -14.23
CA ILE A 194 5.39 7.38 -13.30
C ILE A 194 6.35 8.57 -13.30
N ARG A 195 6.68 9.04 -12.09
CA ARG A 195 7.62 10.16 -11.90
C ARG A 195 8.80 9.73 -11.05
N LYS A 196 9.96 10.34 -11.29
CA LYS A 196 11.16 10.25 -10.45
C LYS A 196 11.34 11.56 -9.72
N MET A 197 11.45 11.50 -8.40
CA MET A 197 11.82 12.62 -7.55
C MET A 197 13.30 12.52 -7.18
N ASP A 198 14.04 13.58 -7.41
CA ASP A 198 15.37 13.82 -6.84
C ASP A 198 15.20 14.51 -5.49
N LEU A 199 15.56 13.83 -4.41
CA LEU A 199 15.34 14.28 -3.03
C LEU A 199 16.21 15.49 -2.65
N ASP A 200 17.43 15.58 -3.19
CA ASP A 200 18.36 16.66 -2.89
C ASP A 200 17.95 17.95 -3.61
N LYS A 201 17.56 17.84 -4.88
CA LYS A 201 17.13 18.99 -5.68
C LYS A 201 15.66 19.34 -5.48
N GLY A 202 14.89 18.39 -4.94
CA GLY A 202 13.45 18.43 -4.83
C GLY A 202 12.73 18.64 -6.17
N VAL A 203 13.22 17.98 -7.22
CA VAL A 203 12.67 18.06 -8.58
C VAL A 203 11.99 16.75 -8.93
N SER A 204 10.75 16.82 -9.41
CA SER A 204 10.00 15.66 -9.90
C SER A 204 9.85 15.70 -11.41
N VAL A 205 10.41 14.69 -12.10
CA VAL A 205 10.37 14.55 -13.56
C VAL A 205 9.47 13.38 -13.96
N GLN A 206 8.73 13.51 -15.06
CA GLN A 206 7.96 12.41 -15.63
C GLN A 206 8.91 11.44 -16.34
N VAL A 207 8.91 10.17 -15.93
CA VAL A 207 9.76 9.13 -16.52
C VAL A 207 8.98 8.29 -17.52
N TRP A 208 7.70 8.07 -17.27
CA TRP A 208 6.82 7.33 -18.17
C TRP A 208 5.38 7.82 -18.05
N ALA A 209 4.70 7.87 -19.19
CA ALA A 209 3.25 8.03 -19.32
C ALA A 209 2.84 7.55 -20.74
N PRO A 210 1.57 7.23 -20.99
CA PRO A 210 1.06 7.01 -22.34
C PRO A 210 1.45 8.15 -23.29
N ALA A 211 1.77 7.80 -24.53
CA ALA A 211 2.26 8.72 -25.55
C ALA A 211 1.23 9.81 -25.91
N ASP A 212 -0.05 9.46 -25.92
CA ASP A 212 -1.14 10.43 -26.03
C ASP A 212 -1.56 10.91 -24.63
N ASP A 213 -1.68 12.22 -24.44
CA ASP A 213 -2.14 12.82 -23.19
C ASP A 213 -3.61 12.52 -22.87
N SER A 214 -4.39 12.11 -23.87
CA SER A 214 -5.78 11.68 -23.71
C SER A 214 -5.93 10.20 -23.33
N ASP A 215 -4.87 9.40 -23.48
CA ASP A 215 -4.89 7.99 -23.09
C ASP A 215 -4.83 7.86 -21.56
N GLU A 216 -5.93 7.39 -20.97
CA GLU A 216 -6.01 7.06 -19.55
C GLU A 216 -5.61 5.59 -19.32
N LEU A 217 -4.43 5.39 -18.73
CA LEU A 217 -3.99 4.09 -18.22
C LEU A 217 -3.66 4.19 -16.71
N PRO A 218 -4.66 4.30 -15.81
CA PRO A 218 -4.39 4.56 -14.40
C PRO A 218 -3.61 3.40 -13.75
N LEU A 219 -2.51 3.72 -13.07
CA LEU A 219 -1.59 2.72 -12.52
C LEU A 219 -2.02 2.31 -11.10
N SER A 220 -2.08 1.02 -10.81
CA SER A 220 -2.53 0.48 -9.52
C SER A 220 -1.40 0.08 -8.58
N ALA A 221 -0.24 -0.28 -9.10
CA ALA A 221 0.97 -0.58 -8.35
C ALA A 221 2.21 -0.40 -9.23
N MET A 222 3.38 -0.35 -8.60
CA MET A 222 4.69 -0.32 -9.27
C MET A 222 5.72 -1.09 -8.44
N ASP A 223 6.68 -1.73 -9.10
CA ASP A 223 7.80 -2.42 -8.47
C ASP A 223 9.06 -2.32 -9.35
N MET A 224 10.23 -2.55 -8.75
CA MET A 224 11.54 -2.55 -9.42
C MET A 224 12.41 -3.67 -8.86
N ALA A 225 13.09 -4.37 -9.74
CA ALA A 225 14.06 -5.39 -9.34
C ALA A 225 15.33 -4.74 -8.77
N GLN A 226 15.84 -5.26 -7.64
CA GLN A 226 17.15 -4.82 -7.15
C GLN A 226 18.30 -5.13 -8.11
N THR A 227 18.18 -6.21 -8.87
CA THR A 227 19.17 -6.65 -9.85
C THR A 227 19.07 -5.94 -11.20
N ASP A 228 17.98 -5.22 -11.46
CA ASP A 228 17.78 -4.43 -12.67
C ASP A 228 17.12 -3.07 -12.34
N PRO A 229 17.92 -2.12 -11.81
CA PRO A 229 17.41 -0.87 -11.24
C PRO A 229 16.96 0.17 -12.28
N ASN A 230 16.93 -0.21 -13.55
CA ASN A 230 16.52 0.66 -14.65
C ASN A 230 15.17 0.25 -15.24
N VAL A 231 14.65 -0.93 -14.89
CA VAL A 231 13.37 -1.40 -15.41
C VAL A 231 12.31 -1.28 -14.33
N LEU A 232 11.30 -0.48 -14.62
CA LEU A 232 10.12 -0.34 -13.79
C LEU A 232 9.03 -1.26 -14.31
N TYR A 233 8.34 -1.93 -13.39
CA TYR A 233 7.15 -2.71 -13.67
C TYR A 233 5.96 -1.98 -13.06
N PHE A 234 4.80 -2.03 -13.71
CA PHE A 234 3.59 -1.41 -13.21
C PHE A 234 2.37 -2.25 -13.57
N SER A 235 1.29 -2.10 -12.80
CA SER A 235 -0.01 -2.70 -13.13
C SER A 235 -1.05 -1.62 -13.32
N THR A 236 -2.13 -1.94 -14.02
CA THR A 236 -3.16 -0.98 -14.42
C THR A 236 -4.54 -1.36 -13.89
N LEU A 237 -5.48 -0.41 -13.93
CA LEU A 237 -6.86 -0.65 -13.48
C LEU A 237 -7.69 -1.55 -14.41
N ASP A 238 -7.24 -1.77 -15.64
CA ASP A 238 -7.87 -2.63 -16.65
C ASP A 238 -7.24 -4.04 -16.74
N GLY A 239 -6.32 -4.37 -15.82
CA GLY A 239 -5.77 -5.74 -15.72
C GLY A 239 -4.47 -5.97 -16.49
N GLY A 240 -3.83 -4.90 -16.95
CA GLY A 240 -2.52 -4.93 -17.57
C GLY A 240 -1.37 -5.00 -16.56
N LEU A 241 -0.29 -5.67 -16.97
CA LEU A 241 1.04 -5.56 -16.37
C LEU A 241 1.97 -4.99 -17.43
N GLY A 242 2.61 -3.87 -17.13
CA GLY A 242 3.57 -3.23 -18.01
C GLY A 242 4.98 -3.22 -17.45
N ARG A 243 5.94 -2.99 -18.33
CA ARG A 243 7.33 -2.67 -18.00
C ARG A 243 7.86 -1.55 -18.88
N CYS A 244 8.79 -0.74 -18.36
CA CYS A 244 9.53 0.26 -19.12
C CYS A 244 10.97 0.40 -18.60
N ASP A 245 11.95 0.61 -19.49
CA ASP A 245 13.33 0.95 -19.12
C ASP A 245 13.46 2.47 -19.06
N VAL A 246 13.81 2.99 -17.89
CA VAL A 246 13.91 4.44 -17.63
C VAL A 246 15.00 5.13 -18.46
N ARG A 247 15.91 4.36 -19.08
CA ARG A 247 16.98 4.84 -19.95
C ARG A 247 16.59 4.86 -21.42
N ALA A 248 15.49 4.20 -21.79
CA ALA A 248 15.07 4.02 -23.17
C ALA A 248 13.58 4.40 -23.32
N PRO A 249 13.26 5.71 -23.48
CA PRO A 249 11.89 6.14 -23.75
C PRO A 249 11.30 5.43 -24.98
N GLY A 250 10.05 4.97 -24.88
CA GLY A 250 9.40 4.17 -25.93
C GLY A 250 9.67 2.67 -25.86
N SER A 251 10.38 2.18 -24.83
CA SER A 251 10.64 0.75 -24.64
C SER A 251 9.52 0.01 -23.90
N GLU A 252 8.36 0.64 -23.70
CA GLU A 252 7.29 0.06 -22.91
C GLU A 252 6.68 -1.18 -23.56
N GLU A 253 6.30 -2.12 -22.72
CA GLU A 253 5.54 -3.30 -23.11
C GLU A 253 4.45 -3.49 -22.07
N VAL A 254 3.19 -3.66 -22.51
CA VAL A 254 2.04 -3.89 -21.63
C VAL A 254 1.35 -5.17 -22.06
N TRP A 255 1.14 -6.08 -21.12
CA TRP A 255 0.47 -7.36 -21.32
C TRP A 255 -0.87 -7.36 -20.59
N ALA A 256 -1.96 -7.73 -21.27
CA ALA A 256 -3.26 -7.92 -20.65
C ALA A 256 -3.29 -9.27 -19.91
N LEU A 257 -3.15 -9.26 -18.58
CA LEU A 257 -3.01 -10.47 -17.77
C LEU A 257 -4.27 -10.86 -17.00
N SER A 258 -5.22 -9.93 -16.86
CA SER A 258 -6.51 -10.15 -16.23
C SER A 258 -7.59 -9.35 -16.94
N GLU A 259 -8.82 -9.86 -16.93
CA GLU A 259 -10.00 -9.15 -17.44
C GLU A 259 -10.51 -8.09 -16.45
N GLN A 260 -9.95 -8.06 -15.24
CA GLN A 260 -10.31 -7.14 -14.17
C GLN A 260 -9.06 -6.45 -13.64
N LYS A 261 -9.28 -5.36 -12.89
CA LYS A 261 -8.21 -4.62 -12.20
C LYS A 261 -7.24 -5.57 -11.48
N ILE A 262 -5.96 -5.45 -11.81
CA ILE A 262 -4.89 -5.92 -10.93
C ILE A 262 -4.78 -4.91 -9.79
N GLY A 263 -5.19 -5.32 -8.59
CA GLY A 263 -5.19 -4.47 -7.39
C GLY A 263 -3.77 -4.18 -6.89
N GLY A 264 -2.88 -5.15 -7.11
CA GLY A 264 -1.44 -4.96 -7.08
C GLY A 264 -0.72 -6.25 -7.44
N PHE A 265 0.60 -6.14 -7.55
CA PHE A 265 1.49 -7.23 -7.91
C PHE A 265 2.81 -7.06 -7.15
N CYS A 266 3.66 -8.07 -7.23
CA CYS A 266 5.03 -8.00 -6.74
C CYS A 266 5.94 -8.85 -7.62
N LEU A 267 7.16 -8.37 -7.86
CA LEU A 267 8.23 -9.18 -8.41
C LEU A 267 8.81 -10.07 -7.31
N HIS A 268 9.30 -11.26 -7.65
CA HIS A 268 10.12 -12.02 -6.72
C HIS A 268 11.43 -11.26 -6.46
N PRO A 269 11.79 -10.91 -5.20
CA PRO A 269 12.93 -10.03 -4.92
C PRO A 269 14.28 -10.52 -5.45
N LEU A 270 14.53 -11.84 -5.40
CA LEU A 270 15.76 -12.47 -5.90
C LEU A 270 15.67 -13.01 -7.34
N HIS A 271 14.46 -13.17 -7.87
CA HIS A 271 14.19 -13.81 -9.17
C HIS A 271 13.16 -12.98 -9.95
N PRO A 272 13.47 -11.73 -10.30
CA PRO A 272 12.48 -10.73 -10.77
C PRO A 272 11.81 -11.05 -12.11
N HIS A 273 12.18 -12.15 -12.75
CA HIS A 273 11.43 -12.69 -13.87
C HIS A 273 10.14 -13.39 -13.44
N LEU A 274 9.97 -13.68 -12.13
CA LEU A 274 8.74 -14.20 -11.56
C LEU A 274 7.89 -13.06 -11.00
N VAL A 275 6.61 -13.06 -11.34
CA VAL A 275 5.66 -12.02 -10.95
C VAL A 275 4.42 -12.65 -10.35
N ALA A 276 3.98 -12.15 -9.20
CA ALA A 276 2.71 -12.51 -8.58
C ALA A 276 1.71 -11.37 -8.79
N THR A 277 0.56 -11.64 -9.42
CA THR A 277 -0.50 -10.64 -9.64
C THR A 277 -1.77 -11.00 -8.89
N ALA A 278 -2.32 -10.04 -8.14
CA ALA A 278 -3.61 -10.16 -7.46
C ALA A 278 -4.67 -9.31 -8.16
N SER A 279 -5.80 -9.92 -8.50
CA SER A 279 -6.86 -9.26 -9.27
C SER A 279 -8.24 -9.31 -8.62
N LEU A 280 -9.07 -8.34 -9.01
CA LEU A 280 -10.48 -8.31 -8.67
C LEU A 280 -11.28 -9.47 -9.28
N ASP A 281 -10.72 -10.16 -10.28
CA ASP A 281 -11.24 -11.43 -10.81
C ASP A 281 -11.16 -12.61 -9.81
N ARG A 282 -10.67 -12.34 -8.57
CA ARG A 282 -10.53 -13.29 -7.45
C ARG A 282 -9.33 -14.22 -7.57
N THR A 283 -8.44 -14.00 -8.54
CA THR A 283 -7.27 -14.85 -8.73
C THR A 283 -5.99 -14.23 -8.16
N ILE A 284 -5.11 -15.11 -7.70
CA ILE A 284 -3.67 -14.89 -7.67
C ILE A 284 -3.06 -15.71 -8.80
N LYS A 285 -2.19 -15.09 -9.61
CA LYS A 285 -1.50 -15.74 -10.73
C LYS A 285 0.00 -15.52 -10.61
N ILE A 286 0.77 -16.56 -10.94
CA ILE A 286 2.23 -16.53 -11.00
C ILE A 286 2.67 -16.59 -12.45
N TRP A 287 3.53 -15.67 -12.86
CA TRP A 287 3.96 -15.50 -14.24
C TRP A 287 5.48 -15.58 -14.38
N ASP A 288 5.97 -16.03 -15.53
CA ASP A 288 7.39 -16.06 -15.87
C ASP A 288 7.69 -15.22 -17.12
N LEU A 289 8.40 -14.11 -16.90
CA LEU A 289 8.80 -13.16 -17.93
C LEU A 289 9.87 -13.70 -18.90
N ARG A 290 10.53 -14.83 -18.59
CA ARG A 290 11.54 -15.45 -19.47
C ARG A 290 10.91 -16.12 -20.69
N LYS A 291 9.63 -16.50 -20.61
CA LYS A 291 8.90 -17.17 -21.68
C LYS A 291 7.69 -16.32 -22.03
N ILE A 292 7.74 -15.68 -23.19
CA ILE A 292 6.59 -14.95 -23.73
C ILE A 292 5.83 -15.86 -24.69
N GLU A 293 4.53 -15.96 -24.48
CA GLU A 293 3.60 -16.73 -25.28
C GLU A 293 2.68 -15.79 -26.08
N GLY A 294 1.87 -16.34 -26.98
CA GLY A 294 0.99 -15.55 -27.85
C GLY A 294 1.71 -14.87 -29.03
N LYS A 295 0.97 -14.06 -29.79
CA LYS A 295 1.44 -13.33 -30.97
C LYS A 295 0.79 -11.94 -31.04
N GLY A 296 1.53 -10.95 -31.56
CA GLY A 296 1.02 -9.57 -31.66
C GLY A 296 0.56 -9.03 -30.31
N ASP A 297 -0.63 -8.45 -30.28
CA ASP A 297 -1.23 -7.86 -29.07
C ASP A 297 -1.65 -8.90 -28.02
N MET A 298 -1.72 -10.19 -28.40
CA MET A 298 -1.99 -11.29 -27.48
C MET A 298 -0.72 -11.83 -26.82
N ARG A 299 0.42 -11.14 -26.95
CA ARG A 299 1.64 -11.55 -26.27
C ARG A 299 1.47 -11.39 -24.76
N HIS A 300 1.91 -12.38 -24.00
CA HIS A 300 1.92 -12.31 -22.54
C HIS A 300 3.01 -13.24 -21.96
N PRO A 301 3.50 -12.99 -20.73
CA PRO A 301 4.36 -13.92 -20.01
C PRO A 301 3.66 -15.26 -19.78
N ALA A 302 4.43 -16.35 -19.67
CA ALA A 302 3.87 -17.66 -19.40
C ALA A 302 3.21 -17.69 -18.02
N LEU A 303 1.96 -18.14 -17.97
CA LEU A 303 1.25 -18.40 -16.72
C LEU A 303 1.79 -19.70 -16.14
N LEU A 304 2.35 -19.66 -14.94
CA LEU A 304 2.87 -20.84 -14.27
C LEU A 304 1.79 -21.53 -13.43
N GLY A 305 0.91 -20.76 -12.81
CA GLY A 305 -0.14 -21.30 -11.95
C GLY A 305 -1.09 -20.21 -11.46
N GLU A 306 -2.28 -20.64 -11.04
CA GLU A 306 -3.30 -19.76 -10.50
C GLU A 306 -4.04 -20.40 -9.33
N HIS A 307 -4.56 -19.56 -8.45
CA HIS A 307 -5.43 -19.97 -7.35
C HIS A 307 -6.59 -18.97 -7.20
N GLU A 308 -7.82 -19.49 -7.15
CA GLU A 308 -9.04 -18.70 -6.98
C GLU A 308 -9.39 -18.53 -5.49
N SER A 309 -9.62 -17.29 -5.07
CA SER A 309 -10.18 -16.96 -3.75
C SER A 309 -11.70 -16.80 -3.82
N ARG A 310 -12.37 -16.90 -2.67
CA ARG A 310 -13.83 -16.76 -2.58
C ARG A 310 -14.32 -15.37 -3.03
N LEU A 311 -13.52 -14.33 -2.80
CA LEU A 311 -13.76 -12.94 -3.21
C LEU A 311 -12.48 -12.33 -3.76
N SER A 312 -12.60 -11.12 -4.31
CA SER A 312 -11.52 -10.38 -4.98
C SER A 312 -10.24 -10.30 -4.15
N VAL A 313 -9.09 -10.48 -4.82
CA VAL A 313 -7.77 -10.39 -4.21
C VAL A 313 -7.23 -8.98 -4.42
N SER A 314 -6.92 -8.31 -3.32
CA SER A 314 -6.60 -6.88 -3.31
C SER A 314 -5.14 -6.58 -3.64
N HIS A 315 -4.23 -7.43 -3.17
CA HIS A 315 -2.79 -7.24 -3.32
C HIS A 315 -2.04 -8.56 -3.11
N ALA A 316 -0.86 -8.67 -3.72
CA ALA A 316 0.09 -9.75 -3.52
C ALA A 316 1.47 -9.15 -3.23
N SER A 317 2.16 -9.68 -2.23
CA SER A 317 3.51 -9.26 -1.85
C SER A 317 4.40 -10.49 -1.72
N TRP A 318 5.59 -10.45 -2.32
CA TRP A 318 6.53 -11.57 -2.36
C TRP A 318 7.73 -11.30 -1.45
N SER A 319 8.01 -12.23 -0.55
CA SER A 319 9.15 -12.20 0.36
C SER A 319 10.44 -12.61 -0.34
N PRO A 320 11.60 -12.15 0.15
CA PRO A 320 12.91 -12.66 -0.29
C PRO A 320 13.07 -14.17 -0.13
N GLY A 321 12.42 -14.77 0.88
CA GLY A 321 12.40 -16.21 1.11
C GLY A 321 11.40 -16.99 0.26
N GLY A 322 10.83 -16.39 -0.79
CA GLY A 322 9.96 -17.08 -1.75
C GLY A 322 8.50 -17.22 -1.32
N HIS A 323 8.05 -16.60 -0.23
CA HIS A 323 6.65 -16.69 0.21
C HIS A 323 5.82 -15.55 -0.38
N VAL A 324 4.58 -15.82 -0.80
CA VAL A 324 3.65 -14.78 -1.26
C VAL A 324 2.55 -14.61 -0.23
N ALA A 325 2.34 -13.39 0.24
CA ALA A 325 1.21 -13.03 1.09
C ALA A 325 0.17 -12.26 0.26
N THR A 326 -1.09 -12.64 0.36
CA THR A 326 -2.21 -11.94 -0.30
C THR A 326 -3.26 -11.50 0.71
N SER A 327 -3.90 -10.38 0.44
CA SER A 327 -5.08 -9.90 1.16
C SER A 327 -6.31 -9.98 0.25
N SER A 328 -7.42 -10.51 0.76
CA SER A 328 -8.68 -10.62 0.01
C SER A 328 -9.87 -10.07 0.79
N TYR A 329 -10.90 -9.63 0.06
CA TYR A 329 -12.19 -9.25 0.64
C TYR A 329 -12.95 -10.42 1.27
N ASP A 330 -12.45 -11.65 1.15
CA ASP A 330 -12.98 -12.83 1.83
C ASP A 330 -12.59 -12.92 3.33
N ASP A 331 -12.00 -11.85 3.87
CA ASP A 331 -11.49 -11.72 5.24
C ASP A 331 -10.39 -12.72 5.58
N THR A 332 -9.53 -12.99 4.60
CA THR A 332 -8.33 -13.79 4.79
C THR A 332 -7.07 -13.06 4.32
N VAL A 333 -5.99 -13.34 5.03
CA VAL A 333 -4.63 -13.26 4.49
C VAL A 333 -4.19 -14.68 4.16
N LYS A 334 -3.80 -14.94 2.91
CA LYS A 334 -3.28 -16.25 2.49
C LYS A 334 -1.78 -16.16 2.27
N ILE A 335 -1.04 -17.16 2.73
CA ILE A 335 0.40 -17.28 2.51
C ILE A 335 0.65 -18.52 1.66
N TYR A 336 1.34 -18.33 0.55
CA TYR A 336 1.77 -19.38 -0.38
C TYR A 336 3.28 -19.58 -0.22
N ASP A 337 3.73 -20.83 -0.29
CA ASP A 337 5.15 -21.19 -0.22
C ASP A 337 5.67 -21.50 -1.63
N PHE A 338 6.52 -20.61 -2.14
CA PHE A 338 7.29 -20.80 -3.36
C PHE A 338 8.79 -20.63 -3.06
N SER A 339 9.24 -21.13 -1.91
CA SER A 339 10.65 -21.07 -1.49
C SER A 339 11.61 -21.78 -2.46
N ASP A 340 11.10 -22.70 -3.30
CA ASP A 340 11.83 -23.39 -4.34
C ASP A 340 11.85 -22.65 -5.69
N ALA A 341 11.20 -21.49 -5.80
CA ALA A 341 11.00 -20.76 -7.06
C ALA A 341 12.29 -20.43 -7.83
N GLY A 342 13.41 -20.30 -7.13
CA GLY A 342 14.72 -20.11 -7.75
C GLY A 342 15.21 -21.29 -8.60
N SER A 343 14.63 -22.47 -8.43
CA SER A 343 14.95 -23.67 -9.20
C SER A 343 14.05 -23.88 -10.43
N TRP A 344 13.00 -23.06 -10.60
CA TRP A 344 12.01 -23.26 -11.64
C TRP A 344 12.56 -22.96 -13.03
N LYS A 345 12.28 -23.87 -13.97
CA LYS A 345 12.64 -23.70 -15.38
C LYS A 345 11.74 -22.66 -16.06
N PRO A 346 12.20 -22.01 -17.14
CA PRO A 346 11.37 -21.07 -17.90
C PRO A 346 10.02 -21.66 -18.31
N GLY A 347 8.93 -21.05 -17.84
CA GLY A 347 7.56 -21.49 -18.15
C GLY A 347 7.19 -22.85 -17.53
N GLN A 348 7.75 -23.19 -16.36
CA GLN A 348 7.40 -24.40 -15.63
C GLN A 348 6.00 -24.30 -15.02
N ASP A 349 5.12 -25.24 -15.38
CA ASP A 349 3.80 -25.36 -14.75
C ASP A 349 3.91 -25.70 -13.26
N ILE A 350 3.13 -24.98 -12.44
CA ILE A 350 2.94 -25.22 -11.01
C ILE A 350 1.62 -25.99 -10.87
N SER A 351 1.67 -27.13 -10.19
CA SER A 351 0.47 -27.94 -9.99
C SER A 351 -0.57 -27.20 -9.15
N PRO A 352 -1.88 -27.50 -9.30
CA PRO A 352 -2.92 -26.91 -8.47
C PRO A 352 -2.66 -27.09 -6.96
N GLN A 353 -2.10 -28.24 -6.55
CA GLN A 353 -1.75 -28.51 -5.16
C GLN A 353 -0.65 -27.58 -4.63
N ALA A 354 0.34 -27.23 -5.45
CA ALA A 354 1.40 -26.31 -5.07
C ALA A 354 0.95 -24.84 -5.09
N MET A 355 -0.16 -24.55 -5.78
CA MET A 355 -0.84 -23.25 -5.73
C MET A 355 -1.79 -23.12 -4.53
N GLU A 356 -1.99 -24.16 -3.71
CA GLU A 356 -2.77 -24.04 -2.48
C GLU A 356 -2.02 -23.21 -1.42
N PRO A 357 -2.73 -22.38 -0.63
CA PRO A 357 -2.10 -21.63 0.45
C PRO A 357 -1.54 -22.58 1.50
N ALA A 358 -0.28 -22.38 1.88
CA ALA A 358 0.32 -23.05 3.03
C ALA A 358 -0.35 -22.62 4.34
N ASN A 359 -0.76 -21.35 4.44
CA ASN A 359 -1.46 -20.80 5.60
C ASN A 359 -2.62 -19.88 5.20
N ILE A 360 -3.71 -19.94 5.97
CA ILE A 360 -4.88 -19.07 5.82
C ILE A 360 -5.19 -18.44 7.17
N ILE A 361 -4.97 -17.13 7.26
CA ILE A 361 -5.16 -16.34 8.47
C ILE A 361 -6.48 -15.57 8.34
N ARG A 362 -7.36 -15.67 9.34
CA ARG A 362 -8.53 -14.79 9.41
C ARG A 362 -8.09 -13.37 9.69
N HIS A 363 -8.54 -12.43 8.87
CA HIS A 363 -8.15 -11.04 8.98
C HIS A 363 -9.26 -10.11 8.48
N ASN A 364 -9.56 -9.04 9.22
CA ASN A 364 -10.64 -8.13 8.84
C ASN A 364 -10.19 -7.16 7.74
N ASN A 365 -10.56 -7.46 6.49
CA ASN A 365 -10.17 -6.70 5.29
C ASN A 365 -11.28 -5.78 4.77
N GLN A 366 -12.37 -5.59 5.53
CA GLN A 366 -13.55 -4.82 5.12
C GLN A 366 -13.34 -3.30 5.24
N THR A 367 -12.52 -2.74 4.33
CA THR A 367 -12.15 -1.31 4.32
C THR A 367 -13.24 -0.36 3.84
N GLY A 368 -14.19 -0.86 3.04
CA GLY A 368 -15.25 -0.03 2.44
C GLY A 368 -14.69 1.10 1.57
N ARG A 369 -15.44 2.21 1.47
CA ARG A 369 -15.09 3.34 0.58
C ARG A 369 -14.02 4.26 1.16
N TRP A 370 -13.99 4.42 2.48
CA TRP A 370 -13.29 5.52 3.14
C TRP A 370 -11.91 5.13 3.68
N VAL A 371 -11.62 3.83 3.80
CA VAL A 371 -10.33 3.30 4.24
C VAL A 371 -9.55 2.80 3.03
N THR A 372 -8.24 3.05 3.00
CA THR A 372 -7.37 2.48 1.95
C THR A 372 -7.32 0.97 2.11
N ILE A 373 -7.29 0.25 0.99
CA ILE A 373 -7.19 -1.21 0.97
C ILE A 373 -5.95 -1.65 1.75
N LEU A 374 -6.12 -2.63 2.64
CA LEU A 374 -5.04 -3.18 3.47
C LEU A 374 -4.17 -4.08 2.59
N LYS A 375 -2.87 -3.87 2.61
CA LYS A 375 -1.90 -4.60 1.79
C LYS A 375 -0.89 -5.27 2.72
N PRO A 376 -0.63 -6.57 2.61
CA PRO A 376 0.51 -7.18 3.29
C PRO A 376 1.79 -6.63 2.66
N GLN A 377 2.78 -6.29 3.49
CA GLN A 377 4.08 -5.77 3.06
C GLN A 377 5.20 -6.52 3.78
N TRP A 378 5.93 -7.38 3.05
CA TRP A 378 7.11 -8.06 3.58
C TRP A 378 8.24 -7.09 3.86
N GLN A 379 8.98 -7.34 4.94
CA GLN A 379 10.28 -6.73 5.13
C GLN A 379 11.21 -7.19 4.00
N ARG A 380 11.74 -6.25 3.22
CA ARG A 380 12.46 -6.58 1.97
C ARG A 380 13.87 -7.13 2.20
N GLN A 381 14.53 -6.78 3.30
CA GLN A 381 15.90 -7.15 3.64
C GLN A 381 16.05 -7.44 5.14
N PRO A 382 15.35 -8.46 5.69
CA PRO A 382 15.42 -8.81 7.10
C PRO A 382 16.87 -9.19 7.50
N LYS A 383 17.45 -8.48 8.48
CA LYS A 383 18.82 -8.74 8.96
C LYS A 383 18.97 -10.04 9.75
N ASP A 384 17.87 -10.50 10.34
CA ASP A 384 17.78 -11.75 11.09
C ASP A 384 17.48 -12.97 10.20
N GLY A 385 17.28 -12.75 8.88
CA GLY A 385 16.89 -13.80 7.93
C GLY A 385 15.43 -14.26 8.05
N ILE A 386 14.68 -13.74 9.03
CA ILE A 386 13.30 -14.17 9.30
C ILE A 386 12.35 -13.41 8.39
N GLN A 387 11.55 -14.15 7.63
CA GLN A 387 10.56 -13.57 6.74
C GLN A 387 9.33 -13.13 7.55
N LYS A 388 9.09 -11.82 7.58
CA LYS A 388 7.97 -11.21 8.29
C LYS A 388 7.33 -10.09 7.48
N PHE A 389 6.01 -9.92 7.61
CA PHE A 389 5.25 -8.87 6.93
C PHE A 389 4.31 -8.15 7.89
N THR A 390 3.98 -6.91 7.54
CA THR A 390 2.96 -6.12 8.23
C THR A 390 1.69 -6.03 7.39
N ILE A 391 0.55 -5.97 8.06
CA ILE A 391 -0.72 -5.61 7.44
C ILE A 391 -1.55 -4.82 8.45
N ALA A 392 -2.18 -3.75 7.99
CA ALA A 392 -3.10 -2.99 8.84
C ALA A 392 -4.38 -3.77 9.09
N ASN A 393 -4.99 -3.60 10.27
CA ASN A 393 -6.21 -4.30 10.69
C ASN A 393 -7.31 -3.28 11.00
N MET A 394 -8.53 -3.56 10.54
CA MET A 394 -9.71 -2.70 10.77
C MET A 394 -10.04 -2.48 12.25
N ASN A 395 -9.55 -3.33 13.16
CA ASN A 395 -9.63 -3.12 14.61
C ASN A 395 -8.67 -2.02 15.14
N ARG A 396 -8.01 -1.26 14.25
CA ARG A 396 -7.06 -0.16 14.51
C ARG A 396 -5.68 -0.61 15.02
N PHE A 397 -5.21 -1.72 14.48
CA PHE A 397 -3.87 -2.24 14.74
C PHE A 397 -3.06 -2.30 13.45
N VAL A 398 -1.75 -2.47 13.59
CA VAL A 398 -0.91 -3.07 12.54
C VAL A 398 -0.46 -4.44 13.02
N ASP A 399 -0.90 -5.48 12.34
CA ASP A 399 -0.51 -6.85 12.65
C ASP A 399 0.82 -7.18 11.99
N VAL A 400 1.66 -7.94 12.70
CA VAL A 400 2.91 -8.50 12.19
C VAL A 400 2.79 -10.02 12.17
N PHE A 401 3.07 -10.63 11.02
CA PHE A 401 3.03 -12.09 10.83
C PHE A 401 4.36 -12.60 10.28
N ALA A 402 4.73 -13.83 10.67
CA ALA A 402 5.80 -14.59 10.06
C ALA A 402 5.29 -15.38 8.84
N SER A 403 6.20 -15.97 8.08
CA SER A 403 5.88 -16.72 6.86
C SER A 403 5.17 -18.06 7.08
N ASP A 404 5.28 -18.61 8.27
CA ASP A 404 4.50 -19.77 8.73
C ASP A 404 3.07 -19.41 9.17
N GLY A 405 2.70 -18.12 9.08
CA GLY A 405 1.40 -17.62 9.51
C GLY A 405 1.28 -17.31 11.00
N SER A 406 2.34 -17.49 11.78
CA SER A 406 2.37 -17.13 13.19
C SER A 406 2.25 -15.61 13.36
N GLN A 407 1.29 -15.16 14.18
CA GLN A 407 1.24 -13.75 14.59
C GLN A 407 2.41 -13.45 15.54
N LEU A 408 3.17 -12.41 15.22
CA LEU A 408 4.37 -11.98 15.95
C LEU A 408 4.09 -10.81 16.89
N ALA A 409 3.28 -9.87 16.44
CA ALA A 409 2.90 -8.69 17.21
C ALA A 409 1.60 -8.09 16.68
N GLN A 410 1.02 -7.22 17.49
CA GLN A 410 -0.11 -6.39 17.12
C GLN A 410 0.16 -4.99 17.67
N LEU A 411 0.62 -4.10 16.77
CA LEU A 411 1.12 -2.78 17.10
C LEU A 411 -0.04 -1.80 17.30
N ASP A 412 -0.01 -1.11 18.44
CA ASP A 412 -0.96 -0.08 18.85
C ASP A 412 -0.25 1.07 19.56
N GLY A 413 -1.03 1.89 20.25
CA GLY A 413 -0.53 2.91 21.16
C GLY A 413 -1.46 4.11 21.25
N ASP A 414 -1.18 4.95 22.23
CA ASP A 414 -1.98 6.13 22.51
C ASP A 414 -1.96 7.14 21.34
N GLY A 415 -3.11 7.76 21.09
CA GLY A 415 -3.27 8.73 20.01
C GLY A 415 -3.64 8.13 18.64
N ILE A 416 -3.71 6.81 18.49
CA ILE A 416 -4.22 6.17 17.27
C ILE A 416 -5.76 6.22 17.25
N THR A 417 -6.31 7.28 16.63
CA THR A 417 -7.76 7.49 16.59
C THR A 417 -8.45 6.89 15.35
N ALA A 418 -7.70 6.42 14.37
CA ALA A 418 -8.20 5.88 13.11
C ALA A 418 -7.33 4.72 12.63
N VAL A 419 -7.89 3.84 11.79
CA VAL A 419 -7.19 2.67 11.25
C VAL A 419 -5.94 3.13 10.47
N PRO A 420 -4.73 2.69 10.85
CA PRO A 420 -3.48 2.96 10.11
C PRO A 420 -3.41 2.07 8.85
N ALA A 421 -4.36 2.27 7.94
CA ALA A 421 -4.72 1.39 6.83
C ALA A 421 -3.59 1.04 5.85
N VAL A 422 -2.59 1.90 5.72
CA VAL A 422 -1.39 1.64 4.93
C VAL A 422 -0.26 1.34 5.89
N ALA A 423 0.13 0.08 6.01
CA ALA A 423 1.25 -0.36 6.82
C ALA A 423 2.46 -0.69 5.94
N HIS A 424 3.67 -0.37 6.41
CA HIS A 424 4.90 -0.66 5.69
C HIS A 424 6.04 -0.92 6.68
N PHE A 425 6.92 -1.88 6.37
CA PHE A 425 8.17 -2.12 7.10
C PHE A 425 9.30 -1.26 6.55
N HIS A 426 10.22 -0.81 7.39
CA HIS A 426 11.53 -0.38 6.89
C HIS A 426 12.24 -1.59 6.23
N PRO A 427 12.96 -1.43 5.10
CA PRO A 427 13.53 -2.55 4.37
C PRO A 427 14.41 -3.47 5.24
N SER A 428 15.20 -2.90 6.17
CA SER A 428 16.22 -3.64 6.93
C SER A 428 16.20 -3.43 8.45
N MET A 429 15.23 -2.68 8.96
CA MET A 429 15.06 -2.37 10.39
C MET A 429 13.65 -2.81 10.80
N ASP A 430 13.45 -3.15 12.06
CA ASP A 430 12.14 -3.57 12.57
C ASP A 430 11.16 -2.39 12.77
N TRP A 431 11.47 -1.22 12.20
CA TRP A 431 10.59 -0.05 12.19
C TRP A 431 9.37 -0.26 11.31
N VAL A 432 8.22 0.21 11.77
CA VAL A 432 6.94 0.10 11.06
C VAL A 432 6.30 1.47 10.96
N ALA A 433 5.77 1.81 9.78
CA ALA A 433 4.98 3.01 9.56
C ALA A 433 3.53 2.63 9.23
N GLY A 434 2.59 3.42 9.73
CA GLY A 434 1.15 3.27 9.52
C GLY A 434 0.50 4.59 9.12
N GLY A 435 -0.16 4.64 7.96
CA GLY A 435 -0.81 5.83 7.41
C GLY A 435 -2.32 5.67 7.41
N ASN A 436 -3.06 6.69 7.85
CA ASN A 436 -4.52 6.58 8.00
C ASN A 436 -5.35 7.43 7.02
N GLY A 437 -6.68 7.24 7.10
CA GLY A 437 -7.68 7.94 6.30
C GLY A 437 -7.67 9.46 6.42
N SER A 438 -7.07 10.00 7.48
CA SER A 438 -6.94 11.43 7.75
C SER A 438 -5.55 11.96 7.43
N GLY A 439 -4.69 11.23 6.70
CA GLY A 439 -3.38 11.73 6.29
C GLY A 439 -2.34 11.81 7.40
N LYS A 440 -2.54 11.06 8.50
CA LYS A 440 -1.66 11.06 9.68
C LYS A 440 -0.79 9.80 9.70
N LEU A 441 0.40 9.94 10.28
CA LEU A 441 1.40 8.89 10.42
C LEU A 441 1.46 8.36 11.85
N CYS A 442 1.51 7.03 11.97
CA CYS A 442 1.96 6.29 13.14
C CYS A 442 3.34 5.72 12.79
N LEU A 443 4.32 5.83 13.68
CA LEU A 443 5.67 5.31 13.48
C LEU A 443 6.04 4.52 14.74
N TRP A 444 6.34 3.23 14.58
CA TRP A 444 6.83 2.35 15.64
C TRP A 444 8.30 2.04 15.39
N ILE A 445 9.16 2.24 16.39
CA ILE A 445 10.62 2.09 16.26
C ILE A 445 11.28 1.30 17.37
#